data_AF-A0A8B7YFL4-F1
#
_entry.id   AF-A0A8B7YFL4-F1
#
_cell.length_a   1.000
_cell.length_b   1.000
_cell.length_c   1.000
_cell.angle_alpha   90.00
_cell.angle_beta   90.00
_cell.angle_gamma   90.00
#
_symmetry.space_group_name_H-M   'P 1'
#
loop_
_entity.id
_entity.type
_entity.pdbx_description
1 polymer ?
#
loop_
_entity_poly.entity_id
_entity_poly.type
_entity_poly.pdbx_seq_one_letter_code
_entity_poly.pdbx_strand_id
1 'polypeptide(L)'
;MFRLTQIALCLIIVSLTFSHFESMYVASSGDPDITGTIKGLNRRIADLQVQHSRHYIPPLIWAKDRGVYESNIRINTYGKPLLADFRRVGVFDNNAFATAWVTICLLEAGRYGTGAPTPVDEQMKMALELLNSHHDKNRPPGTGAVDFWSQAFNQSSGLWMSQPTNILSIITLMDDALPWDLMEEICKKLGPSFTEVCELLDFLKGAKHQLLPAFKIPADFDDTFVNIGLGCLLKQLGSRSPSLYQLWESGNTEANTVFQLLKTYAYRPLSASLANLIDPRTYYFARGFLEKAEEEGKPVSLATTWMVYENTTSFIEWVIDSGTVTSRPDLALTYYPSRYNFYWFVARTRFLIANRLAGRALPPFPSLRFVYEHLNRALQSRVTSDILAEAKTEGGKWAYFDDFLGGADETWTGKPKNNAEDRLFTTSMAVNALIATWTTQDKATRRLSWEKDTAFLLSRQFHGVHQRHQDPTERHPRDHRRKSGAGHVWCGV
;
A
#
# COMPACT_ATOMS: atom_id res chain seq x y z
N MET A 1 -6.08 -42.58 8.10
CA MET A 1 -5.17 -41.93 9.07
C MET A 1 -3.79 -41.62 8.51
N PHE A 2 -3.03 -42.57 7.93
CA PHE A 2 -1.65 -42.34 7.47
C PHE A 2 -1.46 -41.23 6.39
N ARG A 3 -2.45 -40.97 5.52
CA ARG A 3 -2.40 -39.88 4.52
C ARG A 3 -2.76 -38.50 5.07
N LEU A 4 -3.51 -38.44 6.17
CA LEU A 4 -3.94 -37.18 6.80
C LEU A 4 -2.83 -36.55 7.64
N THR A 5 -2.07 -37.40 8.34
CA THR A 5 -0.86 -36.97 9.04
C THR A 5 0.18 -36.47 8.05
N GLN A 6 0.34 -37.08 6.86
CA GLN A 6 1.30 -36.64 5.86
C GLN A 6 0.98 -35.27 5.24
N ILE A 7 -0.31 -34.92 5.05
CA ILE A 7 -0.71 -33.62 4.47
C ILE A 7 -0.59 -32.49 5.50
N ALA A 8 -1.04 -32.72 6.75
CA ALA A 8 -0.84 -31.76 7.83
C ALA A 8 0.66 -31.58 8.16
N LEU A 9 1.44 -32.66 8.13
CA LEU A 9 2.90 -32.60 8.30
C LEU A 9 3.56 -31.92 7.10
N CYS A 10 3.07 -32.06 5.87
CA CYS A 10 3.57 -31.32 4.70
C CYS A 10 3.29 -29.81 4.83
N LEU A 11 2.13 -29.38 5.32
CA LEU A 11 1.84 -27.96 5.56
C LEU A 11 2.70 -27.39 6.71
N ILE A 12 3.01 -28.20 7.73
CA ILE A 12 3.92 -27.85 8.82
C ILE A 12 5.40 -27.86 8.35
N ILE A 13 5.80 -28.78 7.47
CA ILE A 13 7.17 -28.84 6.93
C ILE A 13 7.41 -27.73 5.91
N VAL A 14 6.40 -27.36 5.11
CA VAL A 14 6.47 -26.22 4.18
C VAL A 14 6.55 -24.89 4.93
N SER A 15 5.90 -24.75 6.09
CA SER A 15 6.07 -23.56 6.95
C SER A 15 7.42 -23.53 7.66
N LEU A 16 7.98 -24.69 8.03
CA LEU A 16 9.29 -24.79 8.69
C LEU A 16 10.52 -24.65 7.75
N THR A 17 10.37 -24.85 6.44
CA THR A 17 11.50 -24.86 5.48
C THR A 17 11.82 -23.51 4.84
N PHE A 18 10.97 -22.48 5.00
CA PHE A 18 11.19 -21.14 4.42
C PHE A 18 11.89 -20.14 5.34
N SER A 19 12.27 -20.56 6.54
CA SER A 19 12.95 -19.73 7.52
C SER A 19 14.46 -19.88 7.40
N HIS A 20 15.11 -19.29 6.40
CA HIS A 20 16.54 -18.90 6.45
C HIS A 20 16.91 -18.01 5.25
N PHE A 21 16.92 -16.70 5.48
CA PHE A 21 17.77 -15.76 4.74
C PHE A 21 18.16 -14.66 5.72
N GLU A 22 19.29 -14.84 6.41
CA GLU A 22 19.91 -13.79 7.21
C GLU A 22 20.80 -12.90 6.34
N SER A 23 20.82 -11.63 6.73
CA SER A 23 21.46 -10.52 6.05
C SER A 23 22.98 -10.68 5.93
N MET A 24 23.52 -10.36 4.77
CA MET A 24 24.90 -9.92 4.64
C MET A 24 24.92 -8.52 4.06
N TYR A 25 25.35 -7.53 4.84
CA TYR A 25 26.01 -6.35 4.29
C TYR A 25 27.10 -5.87 5.23
N VAL A 26 28.33 -5.87 4.71
CA VAL A 26 29.52 -5.30 5.34
C VAL A 26 29.63 -3.85 4.88
N ALA A 27 29.80 -2.94 5.83
CA ALA A 27 29.99 -1.52 5.57
C ALA A 27 31.36 -1.24 4.95
N SER A 28 31.40 -0.45 3.88
CA SER A 28 32.59 0.33 3.53
C SER A 28 32.30 1.82 3.73
N SER A 29 33.26 2.51 4.32
CA SER A 29 33.22 3.94 4.60
C SER A 29 33.69 4.73 3.37
N GLY A 30 32.71 5.22 2.62
CA GLY A 30 32.81 6.16 1.50
C GLY A 30 31.38 6.41 1.01
N ASP A 31 31.12 7.48 0.25
CA ASP A 31 29.85 7.57 -0.49
C ASP A 31 29.77 6.32 -1.37
N PRO A 32 28.88 5.36 -1.08
CA PRO A 32 28.88 4.12 -1.83
C PRO A 32 28.49 4.48 -3.26
N ASP A 33 29.28 4.03 -4.23
CA ASP A 33 28.83 4.04 -5.62
C ASP A 33 27.60 3.12 -5.72
N ILE A 34 26.41 3.70 -5.52
CA ILE A 34 25.14 2.99 -5.54
C ILE A 34 24.73 2.58 -6.96
N THR A 35 25.49 2.97 -7.99
CA THR A 35 25.20 2.62 -9.38
C THR A 35 25.12 1.11 -9.58
N GLY A 36 26.02 0.36 -8.92
CA GLY A 36 26.00 -1.11 -8.93
C GLY A 36 24.70 -1.67 -8.33
N THR A 37 24.30 -1.14 -7.17
CA THR A 37 23.05 -1.52 -6.48
C THR A 37 21.82 -1.19 -7.34
N ILE A 38 21.75 -0.01 -7.93
CA ILE A 38 20.64 0.41 -8.80
C ILE A 38 20.53 -0.53 -10.02
N LYS A 39 21.65 -0.84 -10.68
CA LYS A 39 21.67 -1.79 -11.80
C LYS A 39 21.23 -3.19 -11.38
N GLY A 40 21.68 -3.66 -10.22
CA GLY A 40 21.29 -4.94 -9.64
C GLY A 40 19.80 -5.02 -9.34
N LEU A 41 19.23 -3.99 -8.72
CA LEU A 41 17.80 -3.89 -8.44
C LEU A 41 16.96 -3.87 -9.72
N ASN A 42 17.37 -3.09 -10.73
CA ASN A 42 16.65 -3.06 -12.00
C ASN A 42 16.64 -4.41 -12.71
N ARG A 43 17.78 -5.12 -12.71
CA ARG A 43 17.84 -6.50 -13.24
C ARG A 43 16.92 -7.42 -12.45
N ARG A 44 16.95 -7.35 -11.12
CA ARG A 44 16.07 -8.16 -10.27
C ARG A 44 14.59 -7.91 -10.55
N ILE A 45 14.18 -6.66 -10.75
CA ILE A 45 12.80 -6.32 -11.10
C ILE A 45 12.42 -6.90 -12.47
N ALA A 46 13.31 -6.81 -13.46
CA ALA A 46 13.08 -7.43 -14.76
C ALA A 46 12.95 -8.97 -14.66
N ASP A 47 13.79 -9.62 -13.86
CA ASP A 47 13.75 -11.07 -13.63
C ASP A 47 12.46 -11.52 -12.92
N LEU A 48 11.82 -10.62 -12.16
CA LEU A 48 10.54 -10.88 -11.49
C LEU A 48 9.35 -10.74 -12.44
N GLN A 49 9.52 -10.24 -13.66
CA GLN A 49 8.44 -10.20 -14.64
C GLN A 49 8.27 -11.57 -15.31
N VAL A 50 7.04 -12.09 -15.29
CA VAL A 50 6.69 -13.36 -15.91
C VAL A 50 6.79 -13.26 -17.43
N GLN A 51 7.72 -14.00 -18.02
CA GLN A 51 7.96 -14.00 -19.47
C GLN A 51 6.98 -14.86 -20.26
N HIS A 52 6.46 -15.93 -19.64
CA HIS A 52 5.56 -16.88 -20.28
C HIS A 52 4.44 -17.27 -19.34
N SER A 53 3.21 -17.29 -19.87
CA SER A 53 2.06 -17.77 -19.12
C SER A 53 2.20 -19.26 -18.83
N ARG A 54 1.70 -19.68 -17.67
CA ARG A 54 1.65 -21.08 -17.26
C ARG A 54 0.38 -21.32 -16.48
N HIS A 55 -0.25 -22.47 -16.71
CA HIS A 55 -1.42 -22.90 -15.95
C HIS A 55 -1.06 -23.40 -14.55
N TYR A 56 -2.05 -23.38 -13.66
CA TYR A 56 -1.94 -23.98 -12.34
C TYR A 56 -1.81 -25.50 -12.46
N ILE A 57 -0.85 -26.10 -11.75
CA ILE A 57 -0.73 -27.55 -11.60
C ILE A 57 -0.74 -27.84 -10.09
N PRO A 58 -1.89 -28.29 -9.54
CA PRO A 58 -2.04 -28.51 -8.12
C PRO A 58 -1.06 -29.55 -7.56
N PRO A 59 -0.60 -29.43 -6.30
CA PRO A 59 -0.75 -28.28 -5.39
C PRO A 59 0.46 -27.32 -5.42
N LEU A 60 1.46 -27.56 -6.27
CA LEU A 60 2.80 -26.96 -6.12
C LEU A 60 3.12 -25.88 -7.15
N ILE A 61 2.42 -25.84 -8.29
CA ILE A 61 2.80 -24.98 -9.41
C ILE A 61 1.71 -23.93 -9.61
N TRP A 62 2.03 -22.69 -9.24
CA TRP A 62 1.15 -21.54 -9.46
C TRP A 62 0.92 -21.26 -10.94
N ALA A 63 -0.32 -20.88 -11.27
CA ALA A 63 -0.61 -20.18 -12.51
C ALA A 63 0.12 -18.83 -12.50
N LYS A 64 0.74 -18.49 -13.63
CA LYS A 64 1.41 -17.21 -13.83
C LYS A 64 0.99 -16.64 -15.18
N ASP A 65 0.61 -15.38 -15.23
CA ASP A 65 0.23 -14.70 -16.47
C ASP A 65 1.41 -13.89 -17.01
N ARG A 66 1.68 -14.00 -18.31
CA ARG A 66 2.74 -13.22 -18.98
C ARG A 66 2.53 -11.72 -18.75
N GLY A 67 3.61 -11.05 -18.37
CA GLY A 67 3.64 -9.61 -18.12
C GLY A 67 3.43 -9.20 -16.67
N VAL A 68 2.90 -10.10 -15.81
CA VAL A 68 2.79 -9.86 -14.36
C VAL A 68 4.18 -9.67 -13.75
N TYR A 69 4.32 -8.68 -12.88
CA TYR A 69 5.45 -8.66 -11.94
C TYR A 69 5.10 -9.51 -10.72
N GLU A 70 6.00 -10.43 -10.38
CA GLU A 70 5.79 -11.36 -9.28
C GLU A 70 5.41 -10.64 -7.99
N SER A 71 4.21 -10.95 -7.50
CA SER A 71 3.68 -10.52 -6.22
C SER A 71 2.97 -11.69 -5.56
N ASN A 72 2.91 -11.67 -4.23
CA ASN A 72 2.26 -12.73 -3.46
C ASN A 72 1.22 -12.12 -2.53
N ILE A 73 0.02 -12.69 -2.53
CA ILE A 73 -0.97 -12.42 -1.50
C ILE A 73 -0.54 -13.16 -0.24
N ARG A 74 -0.50 -12.42 0.86
CA ARG A 74 -0.26 -12.91 2.21
C ARG A 74 -1.38 -12.39 3.09
N ILE A 75 -1.91 -13.23 3.98
CA ILE A 75 -2.95 -12.80 4.90
C ILE A 75 -2.26 -12.20 6.13
N ASN A 76 -2.60 -10.95 6.45
CA ASN A 76 -2.05 -10.26 7.61
C ASN A 76 -2.63 -10.89 8.88
N THR A 77 -1.80 -11.64 9.59
CA THR A 77 -2.03 -12.19 10.93
C THR A 77 -1.04 -11.58 11.92
N TYR A 78 -1.24 -11.80 13.21
CA TYR A 78 -0.24 -11.54 14.24
C TYR A 78 -0.51 -12.47 15.44
N GLY A 79 0.42 -12.49 16.40
CA GLY A 79 0.29 -13.25 17.63
C GLY A 79 1.36 -14.34 17.75
N LYS A 80 0.96 -15.51 18.25
CA LYS A 80 1.89 -16.62 18.53
C LYS A 80 2.57 -17.17 17.27
N PRO A 81 3.68 -17.92 17.43
CA PRO A 81 4.54 -18.29 16.33
C PRO A 81 3.86 -18.97 15.14
N LEU A 82 2.87 -19.86 15.33
CA LEU A 82 2.20 -20.49 14.18
C LEU A 82 1.43 -19.48 13.30
N LEU A 83 0.73 -18.50 13.90
CA LEU A 83 0.02 -17.46 13.15
C LEU A 83 1.01 -16.47 12.52
N ALA A 84 2.07 -16.10 13.23
CA ALA A 84 3.13 -15.23 12.70
C ALA A 84 3.87 -15.88 11.53
N ASP A 85 4.19 -17.17 11.62
CA ASP A 85 4.85 -17.92 10.55
C ASP A 85 3.91 -18.15 9.35
N PHE A 86 2.61 -18.40 9.59
CA PHE A 86 1.63 -18.55 8.52
C PHE A 86 1.55 -17.31 7.61
N ARG A 87 1.76 -16.11 8.16
CA ARG A 87 1.82 -14.85 7.40
C ARG A 87 2.86 -14.85 6.28
N ARG A 88 3.90 -15.68 6.40
CA ARG A 88 4.98 -15.81 5.41
C ARG A 88 4.58 -16.67 4.22
N VAL A 89 3.51 -17.46 4.35
CA VAL A 89 2.95 -18.27 3.27
C VAL A 89 2.30 -17.34 2.24
N GLY A 90 2.91 -17.26 1.07
CA GLY A 90 2.47 -16.43 -0.04
C GLY A 90 1.79 -17.25 -1.14
N VAL A 91 0.72 -16.70 -1.70
CA VAL A 91 0.07 -17.22 -2.91
C VAL A 91 0.43 -16.31 -4.06
N PHE A 92 1.02 -16.85 -5.13
CA PHE A 92 1.36 -16.04 -6.31
C PHE A 92 0.10 -15.38 -6.86
N ASP A 93 0.19 -14.08 -7.12
CA ASP A 93 -0.96 -13.27 -7.49
C ASP A 93 -0.83 -12.69 -8.90
N ASN A 94 -1.83 -12.98 -9.73
CA ASN A 94 -1.95 -12.46 -11.08
C ASN A 94 -2.87 -11.23 -11.06
N ASN A 95 -2.39 -10.13 -10.48
CA ASN A 95 -3.15 -8.89 -10.38
C ASN A 95 -2.60 -7.77 -11.28
N ALA A 96 -3.51 -6.90 -11.71
CA ALA A 96 -3.20 -5.69 -12.47
C ALA A 96 -2.54 -4.61 -11.60
N PHE A 97 -2.99 -4.47 -10.35
CA PHE A 97 -2.59 -3.39 -9.44
C PHE A 97 -1.07 -3.26 -9.25
N ALA A 98 -0.42 -4.34 -8.79
CA ALA A 98 1.00 -4.40 -8.52
C ALA A 98 1.80 -4.21 -9.81
N THR A 99 1.35 -4.83 -10.91
CA THR A 99 2.00 -4.69 -12.22
C THR A 99 1.97 -3.24 -12.69
N ALA A 100 0.83 -2.56 -12.55
CA ALA A 100 0.68 -1.15 -12.93
C ALA A 100 1.57 -0.25 -12.06
N TRP A 101 1.60 -0.46 -10.73
CA TRP A 101 2.45 0.31 -9.83
C TRP A 101 3.94 0.12 -10.09
N VAL A 102 4.41 -1.12 -10.27
CA VAL A 102 5.82 -1.39 -10.62
C VAL A 102 6.17 -0.70 -11.93
N THR A 103 5.29 -0.77 -12.94
CA THR A 103 5.48 -0.10 -14.22
C THR A 103 5.58 1.42 -14.07
N ILE A 104 4.68 2.05 -13.30
CA ILE A 104 4.72 3.48 -12.98
C ILE A 104 6.04 3.83 -12.28
N CYS A 105 6.42 3.09 -11.24
CA CYS A 105 7.63 3.36 -10.47
C CYS A 105 8.90 3.30 -11.34
N LEU A 106 8.97 2.34 -12.26
CA LEU A 106 10.10 2.21 -13.18
C LEU A 106 10.16 3.37 -14.20
N LEU A 107 9.01 3.77 -14.75
CA LEU A 107 8.93 4.93 -15.65
C LEU A 107 9.28 6.24 -14.92
N GLU A 108 8.83 6.38 -13.67
CA GLU A 108 9.15 7.51 -12.80
C GLU A 108 10.62 7.53 -12.42
N ALA A 109 11.23 6.39 -12.10
CA ALA A 109 12.66 6.29 -11.83
C ALA A 109 13.48 6.81 -13.01
N GLY A 110 13.19 6.38 -14.24
CA GLY A 110 13.86 6.89 -15.45
C GLY A 110 13.55 8.36 -15.77
N ARG A 111 12.44 8.90 -15.25
CA ARG A 111 12.03 10.31 -15.45
C ARG A 111 12.70 11.25 -14.45
N TYR A 112 12.77 10.85 -13.18
CA TYR A 112 13.20 11.68 -12.04
C TYR A 112 14.65 11.39 -11.61
N GLY A 113 15.17 10.20 -11.91
CA GLY A 113 16.52 9.78 -11.53
C GLY A 113 17.53 9.98 -12.65
N THR A 114 18.54 10.81 -12.41
CA THR A 114 19.70 10.89 -13.30
C THR A 114 20.45 9.54 -13.28
N GLY A 115 20.59 8.90 -14.44
CA GLY A 115 21.30 7.61 -14.55
C GLY A 115 20.50 6.39 -14.07
N ALA A 116 19.24 6.57 -13.65
CA ALA A 116 18.36 5.46 -13.33
C ALA A 116 17.99 4.70 -14.62
N PRO A 117 18.10 3.36 -14.64
CA PRO A 117 17.73 2.58 -15.80
C PRO A 117 16.24 2.76 -16.11
N THR A 118 15.92 2.80 -17.40
CA THR A 118 14.54 2.73 -17.89
C THR A 118 14.28 1.30 -18.34
N PRO A 119 13.09 0.74 -18.11
CA PRO A 119 12.73 -0.55 -18.67
C PRO A 119 12.87 -0.56 -20.18
N VAL A 120 13.22 -1.72 -20.74
CA VAL A 120 13.21 -1.91 -22.19
C VAL A 120 11.77 -1.97 -22.70
N ASP A 121 11.54 -1.54 -23.94
CA ASP A 121 10.17 -1.44 -24.49
C ASP A 121 9.39 -2.77 -24.42
N GLU A 122 10.03 -3.92 -24.62
CA GLU A 122 9.36 -5.23 -24.52
C GLU A 122 8.86 -5.53 -23.10
N GLN A 123 9.64 -5.14 -22.07
CA GLN A 123 9.25 -5.26 -20.67
C GLN A 123 7.97 -4.44 -20.39
N MET A 124 7.89 -3.23 -20.95
CA MET A 124 6.71 -2.36 -20.83
C MET A 124 5.54 -2.89 -21.65
N LYS A 125 5.79 -3.38 -22.86
CA LYS A 125 4.77 -3.94 -23.74
C LYS A 125 4.05 -5.11 -23.08
N MET A 126 4.78 -6.04 -22.46
CA MET A 126 4.19 -7.17 -21.74
C MET A 126 3.30 -6.73 -20.58
N ALA A 127 3.73 -5.72 -19.81
CA ALA A 127 2.92 -5.17 -18.73
C ALA A 127 1.63 -4.52 -19.27
N LEU A 128 1.70 -3.77 -20.36
CA LEU A 128 0.53 -3.13 -20.97
C LEU A 128 -0.44 -4.13 -21.60
N GLU A 129 0.07 -5.19 -22.24
CA GLU A 129 -0.74 -6.30 -22.75
C GLU A 129 -1.51 -6.99 -21.62
N LEU A 130 -0.85 -7.23 -20.47
CA LEU A 130 -1.51 -7.75 -19.28
C LEU A 130 -2.61 -6.80 -18.80
N LEU A 131 -2.31 -5.50 -18.61
CA LEU A 131 -3.29 -4.54 -18.09
C LEU A 131 -4.52 -4.40 -19.00
N ASN A 132 -4.33 -4.39 -20.32
CA ASN A 132 -5.44 -4.39 -21.28
C ASN A 132 -6.32 -5.65 -21.15
N SER A 133 -5.76 -6.79 -20.74
CA SER A 133 -6.54 -8.02 -20.52
C SER A 133 -7.37 -8.00 -19.23
N HIS A 134 -7.13 -7.02 -18.34
CA HIS A 134 -7.83 -6.82 -17.07
C HIS A 134 -8.94 -5.77 -17.14
N HIS A 135 -9.29 -5.26 -18.33
CA HIS A 135 -10.41 -4.34 -18.47
C HIS A 135 -11.75 -4.98 -18.06
N ASP A 136 -12.58 -4.18 -17.37
CA ASP A 136 -13.88 -4.62 -16.86
C ASP A 136 -14.83 -4.96 -18.03
N LYS A 137 -15.08 -6.26 -18.19
CA LYS A 137 -15.92 -6.81 -19.26
C LYS A 137 -17.41 -6.59 -19.02
N ASN A 138 -17.81 -6.09 -17.85
CA ASN A 138 -19.18 -5.67 -17.58
C ASN A 138 -19.44 -4.21 -18.00
N ARG A 139 -18.42 -3.50 -18.49
CA ARG A 139 -18.54 -2.12 -18.97
C ARG A 139 -18.33 -2.03 -20.48
N PRO A 140 -18.77 -0.93 -21.12
CA PRO A 140 -18.44 -0.67 -22.51
C PRO A 140 -16.91 -0.73 -22.73
N PRO A 141 -16.46 -1.30 -23.86
CA PRO A 141 -15.04 -1.30 -24.23
C PRO A 141 -14.47 0.13 -24.25
N GLY A 142 -13.19 0.26 -23.89
CA GLY A 142 -12.50 1.54 -23.94
C GLY A 142 -12.69 2.44 -22.72
N THR A 143 -13.58 2.10 -21.78
CA THR A 143 -13.85 2.93 -20.58
C THR A 143 -12.62 3.13 -19.69
N GLY A 144 -11.60 2.27 -19.81
CA GLY A 144 -10.38 2.31 -19.01
C GLY A 144 -10.54 1.82 -17.58
N ALA A 145 -11.73 1.30 -17.23
CA ALA A 145 -11.96 0.59 -15.98
C ALA A 145 -11.22 -0.74 -15.98
N VAL A 146 -10.48 -1.02 -14.91
CA VAL A 146 -9.62 -2.20 -14.76
C VAL A 146 -10.03 -2.94 -13.49
N ASP A 147 -10.18 -4.25 -13.58
CA ASP A 147 -10.33 -5.12 -12.41
C ASP A 147 -8.98 -5.54 -11.84
N PHE A 148 -8.94 -5.70 -10.52
CA PHE A 148 -7.77 -6.18 -9.80
C PHE A 148 -7.27 -7.52 -10.35
N TRP A 149 -8.17 -8.47 -10.59
CA TRP A 149 -7.90 -9.78 -11.21
C TRP A 149 -8.62 -9.91 -12.55
N SER A 150 -8.08 -10.74 -13.44
CA SER A 150 -8.76 -11.12 -14.68
C SER A 150 -10.17 -11.68 -14.42
N GLN A 151 -11.11 -11.43 -15.33
CA GLN A 151 -12.49 -11.86 -15.17
C GLN A 151 -12.84 -13.10 -15.99
N ALA A 152 -13.65 -13.99 -15.41
CA ALA A 152 -14.31 -15.12 -16.07
C ALA A 152 -15.84 -14.92 -16.11
N PHE A 153 -16.49 -15.38 -17.19
CA PHE A 153 -17.93 -15.24 -17.33
C PHE A 153 -18.65 -16.24 -16.42
N ASN A 154 -19.55 -15.75 -15.58
CA ASN A 154 -20.38 -16.58 -14.72
C ASN A 154 -21.77 -16.78 -15.34
N GLN A 155 -22.08 -18.01 -15.72
CA GLN A 155 -23.35 -18.34 -16.36
C GLN A 155 -24.56 -18.13 -15.43
N SER A 156 -24.39 -18.28 -14.12
CA SER A 156 -25.50 -18.17 -13.15
C SER A 156 -25.91 -16.72 -12.89
N SER A 157 -24.96 -15.78 -12.83
CA SER A 157 -25.23 -14.36 -12.65
C SER A 157 -25.40 -13.60 -13.97
N GLY A 158 -24.91 -14.16 -15.09
CA GLY A 158 -24.85 -13.46 -16.38
C GLY A 158 -23.81 -12.34 -16.42
N LEU A 159 -22.88 -12.31 -15.46
CA LEU A 159 -21.86 -11.27 -15.31
C LEU A 159 -20.45 -11.86 -15.40
N TRP A 160 -19.50 -11.03 -15.80
CA TRP A 160 -18.08 -11.32 -15.66
C TRP A 160 -17.67 -11.06 -14.20
N MET A 161 -16.93 -11.99 -13.59
CA MET A 161 -16.50 -11.89 -12.18
C MET A 161 -15.00 -12.14 -12.06
N SER A 162 -14.36 -11.53 -11.07
CA SER A 162 -12.94 -11.71 -10.81
C SER A 162 -12.58 -13.18 -10.60
N GLN A 163 -11.47 -13.61 -11.21
CA GLN A 163 -11.01 -14.99 -11.24
C GLN A 163 -9.58 -15.10 -10.68
N PRO A 164 -9.37 -14.95 -9.36
CA PRO A 164 -8.07 -15.17 -8.72
C PRO A 164 -7.73 -16.66 -8.67
N THR A 165 -7.27 -17.20 -9.80
CA THR A 165 -7.12 -18.64 -10.06
C THR A 165 -6.35 -19.37 -8.96
N ASN A 166 -5.22 -18.84 -8.50
CA ASN A 166 -4.40 -19.50 -7.49
C ASN A 166 -5.09 -19.52 -6.11
N ILE A 167 -5.75 -18.44 -5.71
CA ILE A 167 -6.45 -18.38 -4.41
C ILE A 167 -7.68 -19.30 -4.42
N LEU A 168 -8.47 -19.24 -5.48
CA LEU A 168 -9.62 -20.14 -5.66
C LEU A 168 -9.20 -21.60 -5.61
N SER A 169 -8.07 -21.93 -6.26
CA SER A 169 -7.54 -23.29 -6.26
C SER A 169 -7.10 -23.76 -4.87
N ILE A 170 -6.53 -22.88 -4.05
CA ILE A 170 -6.19 -23.21 -2.66
C ILE A 170 -7.45 -23.43 -1.83
N ILE A 171 -8.47 -22.58 -1.98
CA ILE A 171 -9.74 -22.73 -1.26
C ILE A 171 -10.39 -24.07 -1.61
N THR A 172 -10.45 -24.42 -2.89
CA THR A 172 -10.97 -25.72 -3.35
C THR A 172 -10.14 -26.88 -2.78
N LEU A 173 -8.81 -26.80 -2.83
CA LEU A 173 -7.94 -27.84 -2.27
C LEU A 173 -8.14 -27.99 -0.76
N MET A 174 -8.31 -26.89 -0.03
CA MET A 174 -8.58 -26.92 1.41
C MET A 174 -9.92 -27.58 1.71
N ASP A 175 -10.95 -27.33 0.91
CA ASP A 175 -12.26 -27.96 1.06
C ASP A 175 -12.22 -29.46 0.77
N ASP A 176 -11.48 -29.87 -0.26
CA ASP A 176 -11.42 -31.27 -0.69
C ASP A 176 -10.47 -32.11 0.18
N ALA A 177 -9.37 -31.52 0.67
CA ALA A 177 -8.29 -32.27 1.31
C ALA A 177 -8.31 -32.24 2.85
N LEU A 178 -8.93 -31.25 3.48
CA LEU A 178 -8.95 -31.13 4.94
C LEU A 178 -10.20 -31.76 5.55
N PRO A 179 -10.08 -32.72 6.48
CA PRO A 179 -11.23 -33.30 7.17
C PRO A 179 -11.67 -32.37 8.30
N TRP A 180 -12.36 -31.28 7.94
CA TRP A 180 -12.71 -30.20 8.85
C TRP A 180 -13.38 -30.68 10.14
N ASP A 181 -14.33 -31.62 10.05
CA ASP A 181 -15.04 -32.19 11.21
C ASP A 181 -14.09 -32.91 12.18
N LEU A 182 -13.16 -33.71 11.66
CA LEU A 182 -12.16 -34.41 12.46
C LEU A 182 -11.22 -33.41 13.15
N MET A 183 -10.80 -32.37 12.44
CA MET A 183 -9.93 -31.34 13.00
C MET A 183 -10.63 -30.56 14.12
N GLU A 184 -11.92 -30.26 13.98
CA GLU A 184 -12.72 -29.68 15.06
C GLU A 184 -12.84 -30.59 16.27
N GLU A 185 -13.08 -31.89 16.07
CA GLU A 185 -13.13 -32.85 17.17
C GLU A 185 -11.80 -32.94 17.92
N ILE A 186 -10.68 -32.95 17.20
CA ILE A 186 -9.34 -32.93 17.80
C ILE A 186 -9.17 -31.67 18.64
N CYS A 187 -9.57 -30.51 18.12
CA CYS A 187 -9.50 -29.25 18.85
C CYS A 187 -10.38 -29.22 20.10
N LYS A 188 -11.59 -29.79 20.04
CA LYS A 188 -12.47 -29.94 21.21
C LYS A 188 -11.88 -30.86 22.28
N LYS A 189 -11.19 -31.93 21.90
CA LYS A 189 -10.64 -32.95 22.83
C LYS A 189 -9.26 -32.59 23.39
N LEU A 190 -8.40 -31.96 22.59
CA LEU A 190 -6.99 -31.70 22.92
C LEU A 190 -6.67 -30.21 23.07
N GLY A 191 -7.68 -29.33 23.01
CA GLY A 191 -7.55 -27.87 22.92
C GLY A 191 -6.47 -27.22 23.79
N PRO A 192 -6.31 -27.57 25.09
CA PRO A 192 -5.25 -26.99 25.92
C PRO A 192 -3.82 -27.35 25.49
N SER A 193 -3.62 -28.52 24.88
CA SER A 193 -2.32 -29.00 24.40
C SER A 193 -2.09 -28.69 22.91
N PHE A 194 -3.12 -28.24 22.19
CA PHE A 194 -3.13 -28.00 20.74
C PHE A 194 -3.62 -26.58 20.37
N THR A 195 -3.58 -25.64 21.32
CA THR A 195 -4.27 -24.36 21.21
C THR A 195 -3.88 -23.59 19.94
N GLU A 196 -2.59 -23.48 19.61
CA GLU A 196 -2.16 -22.72 18.42
C GLU A 196 -2.60 -23.35 17.09
N VAL A 197 -2.65 -24.68 17.02
CA VAL A 197 -3.14 -25.37 15.81
C VAL A 197 -4.63 -25.09 15.64
N CYS A 198 -5.38 -25.08 16.74
CA CYS A 198 -6.81 -24.75 16.73
C CYS A 198 -7.08 -23.29 16.36
N GLU A 199 -6.29 -22.36 16.92
CA GLU A 199 -6.34 -20.92 16.55
C GLU A 199 -6.08 -20.73 15.04
N LEU A 200 -5.08 -21.42 14.47
CA LEU A 200 -4.79 -21.37 13.04
C LEU A 200 -5.95 -21.94 12.19
N LEU A 201 -6.56 -23.05 12.60
CA LEU A 201 -7.68 -23.66 11.87
C LEU A 201 -8.91 -22.77 11.87
N ASP A 202 -9.25 -22.17 13.01
CA ASP A 202 -10.36 -21.23 13.13
C ASP A 202 -10.10 -19.98 12.27
N PHE A 203 -8.87 -19.50 12.27
CA PHE A 203 -8.45 -18.41 11.38
C PHE A 203 -8.64 -18.78 9.90
N LEU A 204 -8.17 -19.95 9.45
CA LEU A 204 -8.29 -20.41 8.07
C LEU A 204 -9.75 -20.51 7.61
N LYS A 205 -10.64 -21.01 8.48
CA LYS A 205 -12.08 -21.03 8.21
C LYS A 205 -12.66 -19.63 8.07
N GLY A 206 -12.32 -18.73 9.00
CA GLY A 206 -12.76 -17.34 8.95
C GLY A 206 -12.28 -16.62 7.68
N ALA A 207 -11.02 -16.79 7.31
CA ALA A 207 -10.42 -16.19 6.13
C ALA A 207 -11.16 -16.60 4.84
N LYS A 208 -11.52 -17.89 4.70
CA LYS A 208 -12.31 -18.38 3.55
C LYS A 208 -13.63 -17.62 3.40
N HIS A 209 -14.37 -17.44 4.50
CA HIS A 209 -15.65 -16.73 4.50
C HIS A 209 -15.53 -15.26 4.12
N GLN A 210 -14.38 -14.63 4.41
CA GLN A 210 -14.12 -13.22 4.08
C GLN A 210 -13.63 -13.03 2.64
N LEU A 211 -12.84 -13.98 2.10
CA LEU A 211 -12.24 -13.86 0.75
C LEU A 211 -13.27 -14.06 -0.37
N LEU A 212 -14.17 -15.02 -0.25
CA LEU A 212 -15.12 -15.33 -1.33
C LEU A 212 -16.05 -14.17 -1.72
N PRO A 213 -16.60 -13.37 -0.78
CA PRO A 213 -17.33 -12.15 -1.13
C PRO A 213 -16.46 -11.10 -1.82
N ALA A 214 -15.17 -11.00 -1.49
CA ALA A 214 -14.27 -10.01 -2.09
C ALA A 214 -14.07 -10.23 -3.61
N PHE A 215 -14.15 -11.48 -4.08
CA PHE A 215 -14.05 -11.80 -5.52
C PHE A 215 -15.28 -11.38 -6.34
N LYS A 216 -16.32 -10.86 -5.68
CA LYS A 216 -17.52 -10.31 -6.32
C LYS A 216 -17.47 -8.78 -6.42
N ILE A 217 -16.41 -8.14 -5.90
CA ILE A 217 -16.23 -6.70 -5.99
C ILE A 217 -15.87 -6.38 -7.45
N PRO A 218 -16.63 -5.50 -8.13
CA PRO A 218 -16.31 -5.09 -9.50
C PRO A 218 -15.10 -4.15 -9.51
N ALA A 219 -14.56 -3.87 -10.70
CA ALA A 219 -13.56 -2.83 -10.92
C ALA A 219 -13.86 -1.55 -10.12
N ASP A 220 -12.92 -1.17 -9.27
CA ASP A 220 -12.98 0.01 -8.43
C ASP A 220 -12.11 1.14 -8.98
N PHE A 221 -12.01 2.22 -8.21
CA PHE A 221 -11.23 3.37 -8.62
C PHE A 221 -9.75 3.27 -8.27
N ASP A 222 -9.31 2.32 -7.45
CA ASP A 222 -7.90 2.15 -7.12
C ASP A 222 -7.15 1.59 -8.34
N ASP A 223 -7.59 0.47 -8.89
CA ASP A 223 -6.99 -0.11 -10.09
C ASP A 223 -7.16 0.80 -11.32
N THR A 224 -8.38 1.32 -11.48
CA THR A 224 -8.75 2.15 -12.63
C THR A 224 -7.88 3.41 -12.69
N PHE A 225 -7.75 4.19 -11.60
CA PHE A 225 -6.98 5.43 -11.66
C PHE A 225 -5.47 5.22 -11.66
N VAL A 226 -4.97 4.07 -11.19
CA VAL A 226 -3.58 3.67 -11.42
C VAL A 226 -3.34 3.44 -12.92
N ASN A 227 -4.24 2.74 -13.62
CA ASN A 227 -4.18 2.57 -15.06
C ASN A 227 -4.26 3.92 -15.82
N ILE A 228 -5.18 4.81 -15.45
CA ILE A 228 -5.26 6.16 -16.03
C ILE A 228 -3.98 6.97 -15.77
N GLY A 229 -3.41 6.87 -14.57
CA GLY A 229 -2.16 7.49 -14.20
C GLY A 229 -0.99 7.00 -15.06
N LEU A 230 -0.93 5.70 -15.33
CA LEU A 230 0.05 5.09 -16.23
C LEU A 230 -0.09 5.64 -17.66
N GLY A 231 -1.31 5.69 -18.21
CA GLY A 231 -1.56 6.30 -19.53
C GLY A 231 -1.12 7.77 -19.61
N CYS A 232 -1.40 8.54 -18.56
CA CYS A 232 -0.94 9.93 -18.45
C CYS A 232 0.59 10.05 -18.44
N LEU A 233 1.29 9.12 -17.80
CA LEU A 233 2.75 9.07 -17.77
C LEU A 233 3.32 8.68 -19.14
N LEU A 234 2.78 7.64 -19.78
CA LEU A 234 3.16 7.22 -21.12
C LEU A 234 2.97 8.34 -22.15
N LYS A 235 1.84 9.05 -22.10
CA LYS A 235 1.57 10.21 -22.97
C LYS A 235 2.63 11.29 -22.82
N GLN A 236 3.06 11.56 -21.59
CA GLN A 236 4.13 12.54 -21.30
C GLN A 236 5.51 12.07 -21.74
N LEU A 237 5.73 10.77 -21.84
CA LEU A 237 6.95 10.16 -22.34
C LEU A 237 6.92 9.93 -23.86
N GLY A 238 5.79 10.23 -24.52
CA GLY A 238 5.43 9.77 -25.86
C GLY A 238 6.43 10.06 -26.99
N SER A 239 7.37 10.99 -26.84
CA SER A 239 8.46 11.18 -27.80
C SER A 239 9.51 10.06 -27.78
N ARG A 240 9.58 9.27 -26.70
CA ARG A 240 10.58 8.20 -26.51
C ARG A 240 10.10 6.83 -26.99
N SER A 241 8.81 6.53 -26.78
CA SER A 241 8.20 5.25 -27.19
C SER A 241 6.71 5.44 -27.57
N PRO A 242 6.41 6.02 -28.76
CA PRO A 242 5.03 6.28 -29.19
C PRO A 242 4.14 5.04 -29.22
N SER A 243 4.73 3.89 -29.56
CA SER A 243 4.05 2.59 -29.63
C SER A 243 3.48 2.13 -28.29
N LEU A 244 4.13 2.44 -27.17
CA LEU A 244 3.65 2.08 -25.84
C LEU A 244 2.39 2.87 -25.45
N TYR A 245 2.36 4.17 -25.76
CA TYR A 245 1.16 4.96 -25.52
C TYR A 245 0.01 4.50 -26.43
N GLN A 246 0.28 4.22 -27.70
CA GLN A 246 -0.74 3.69 -28.63
C GLN A 246 -1.30 2.34 -28.15
N LEU A 247 -0.45 1.45 -27.63
CA LEU A 247 -0.88 0.18 -27.07
C LEU A 247 -1.81 0.39 -25.87
N TRP A 248 -1.46 1.29 -24.95
CA TRP A 248 -2.35 1.66 -23.84
C TRP A 248 -3.66 2.28 -24.35
N GLU A 249 -3.59 3.26 -25.23
CA GLU A 249 -4.74 4.00 -25.77
C GLU A 249 -5.72 3.08 -26.50
N SER A 250 -5.22 2.03 -27.18
CA SER A 250 -6.05 1.05 -27.89
C SER A 250 -7.07 0.33 -27.00
N GLY A 251 -6.75 0.12 -25.72
CA GLY A 251 -7.69 -0.42 -24.73
C GLY A 251 -8.48 0.63 -23.95
N ASN A 252 -8.09 1.90 -24.05
CA ASN A 252 -8.52 3.01 -23.18
C ASN A 252 -9.10 4.18 -23.98
N THR A 253 -9.74 3.90 -25.12
CA THR A 253 -10.20 4.90 -26.10
C THR A 253 -11.19 5.92 -25.54
N GLU A 254 -11.98 5.52 -24.53
CA GLU A 254 -13.00 6.31 -23.85
C GLU A 254 -12.65 6.51 -22.36
N ALA A 255 -11.36 6.54 -22.02
CA ALA A 255 -10.87 6.67 -20.65
C ALA A 255 -11.44 7.86 -19.87
N ASN A 256 -11.88 8.92 -20.55
CA ASN A 256 -12.50 10.07 -19.88
C ASN A 256 -13.84 9.71 -19.20
N THR A 257 -14.49 8.61 -19.59
CA THR A 257 -15.74 8.14 -18.97
C THR A 257 -15.57 7.77 -17.49
N VAL A 258 -14.36 7.41 -17.04
CA VAL A 258 -14.06 7.14 -15.62
C VAL A 258 -14.34 8.34 -14.72
N PHE A 259 -14.15 9.56 -15.20
CA PHE A 259 -14.46 10.77 -14.43
C PHE A 259 -15.96 10.98 -14.26
N GLN A 260 -16.76 10.50 -15.21
CA GLN A 260 -18.22 10.51 -15.05
C GLN A 260 -18.65 9.45 -14.03
N LEU A 261 -18.06 8.26 -14.10
CA LEU A 261 -18.31 7.18 -13.14
C LEU A 261 -17.95 7.61 -11.73
N LEU A 262 -16.81 8.27 -11.57
CA LEU A 262 -16.39 8.86 -10.32
C LEU A 262 -17.42 9.82 -9.74
N LYS A 263 -17.93 10.75 -10.56
CA LYS A 263 -18.99 11.66 -10.12
C LYS A 263 -20.25 10.90 -9.75
N THR A 264 -20.62 9.87 -10.50
CA THR A 264 -21.80 9.06 -10.20
C THR A 264 -21.69 8.39 -8.83
N TYR A 265 -20.55 7.76 -8.53
CA TYR A 265 -20.34 6.95 -7.33
C TYR A 265 -19.71 7.68 -6.14
N ALA A 266 -19.41 8.97 -6.27
CA ALA A 266 -18.93 9.77 -5.14
C ALA A 266 -19.95 9.78 -4.00
N TYR A 267 -19.46 9.53 -2.78
CA TYR A 267 -20.23 9.54 -1.55
C TYR A 267 -20.74 10.95 -1.24
N ARG A 268 -22.04 11.08 -1.01
CA ARG A 268 -22.76 12.31 -0.71
C ARG A 268 -23.66 12.07 0.50
N PRO A 269 -23.17 12.30 1.73
CA PRO A 269 -23.90 11.97 2.96
C PRO A 269 -25.27 12.65 3.04
N LEU A 270 -25.39 13.86 2.51
CA LEU A 270 -26.61 14.67 2.53
C LEU A 270 -27.51 14.44 1.30
N SER A 271 -27.19 13.46 0.46
CA SER A 271 -28.01 13.11 -0.72
C SER A 271 -29.23 12.29 -0.31
N ALA A 272 -30.35 12.49 -1.01
CA ALA A 272 -31.54 11.63 -0.92
C ALA A 272 -31.41 10.33 -1.74
N SER A 273 -30.31 10.16 -2.49
CA SER A 273 -30.03 8.96 -3.31
C SER A 273 -29.10 7.97 -2.59
N LEU A 274 -28.91 6.78 -3.18
CA LEU A 274 -27.94 5.77 -2.71
C LEU A 274 -26.49 6.25 -2.66
N ALA A 275 -26.18 7.44 -3.19
CA ALA A 275 -24.88 8.08 -3.01
C ALA A 275 -24.60 8.41 -1.53
N ASN A 276 -25.59 8.35 -0.63
CA ASN A 276 -25.41 8.52 0.81
C ASN A 276 -24.98 7.23 1.54
N LEU A 277 -24.67 6.15 0.81
CA LEU A 277 -24.18 4.91 1.38
C LEU A 277 -22.65 4.85 1.33
N ILE A 278 -22.05 4.42 2.45
CA ILE A 278 -20.63 4.14 2.58
C ILE A 278 -20.46 2.98 3.55
N ASP A 279 -19.35 2.24 3.48
CA ASP A 279 -19.13 1.15 4.42
C ASP A 279 -18.95 1.69 5.86
N PRO A 280 -19.39 0.93 6.89
CA PRO A 280 -19.36 1.40 8.26
C PRO A 280 -17.97 1.82 8.76
N ARG A 281 -16.91 1.12 8.32
CA ARG A 281 -15.55 1.41 8.76
C ARG A 281 -15.07 2.76 8.21
N THR A 282 -15.32 3.04 6.94
CA THR A 282 -15.01 4.35 6.36
C THR A 282 -15.88 5.45 6.98
N TYR A 283 -17.16 5.18 7.30
CA TYR A 283 -17.98 6.13 8.05
C TYR A 283 -17.38 6.44 9.42
N TYR A 284 -17.02 5.43 10.22
CA TYR A 284 -16.41 5.64 11.53
C TYR A 284 -15.11 6.44 11.44
N PHE A 285 -14.32 6.20 10.39
CA PHE A 285 -13.10 6.95 10.14
C PHE A 285 -13.39 8.42 9.75
N ALA A 286 -14.42 8.65 8.94
CA ALA A 286 -14.80 9.99 8.47
C ALA A 286 -15.75 10.76 9.39
N ARG A 287 -16.29 10.12 10.44
CA ARG A 287 -17.43 10.62 11.21
C ARG A 287 -17.28 12.07 11.65
N GLY A 288 -16.16 12.41 12.30
CA GLY A 288 -15.94 13.77 12.81
C GLY A 288 -15.86 14.84 11.72
N PHE A 289 -15.40 14.48 10.52
CA PHE A 289 -15.43 15.37 9.35
C PHE A 289 -16.85 15.56 8.82
N LEU A 290 -17.63 14.46 8.75
CA LEU A 290 -19.00 14.47 8.23
C LEU A 290 -19.96 15.22 9.17
N GLU A 291 -19.88 14.98 10.49
CA GLU A 291 -20.69 15.67 11.51
C GLU A 291 -20.44 17.19 11.46
N LYS A 292 -19.17 17.62 11.38
CA LYS A 292 -18.83 19.04 11.25
C LYS A 292 -19.39 19.65 9.96
N ALA A 293 -19.31 18.94 8.84
CA ALA A 293 -19.84 19.44 7.57
C ALA A 293 -21.36 19.58 7.60
N GLU A 294 -22.06 18.66 8.27
CA GLU A 294 -23.50 18.73 8.51
C GLU A 294 -23.87 19.92 9.39
N GLU A 295 -23.18 20.12 10.53
CA GLU A 295 -23.38 21.26 11.43
C GLU A 295 -23.20 22.61 10.72
N GLU A 296 -22.23 22.69 9.80
CA GLU A 296 -21.94 23.91 9.03
C GLU A 296 -22.81 24.06 7.76
N GLY A 297 -23.70 23.10 7.48
CA GLY A 297 -24.52 23.09 6.26
C GLY A 297 -23.70 23.01 4.97
N LYS A 298 -22.49 22.43 5.03
CA LYS A 298 -21.57 22.32 3.89
C LYS A 298 -21.85 21.06 3.08
N PRO A 299 -22.14 21.17 1.77
CA PRO A 299 -22.28 19.99 0.93
C PRO A 299 -20.94 19.25 0.81
N VAL A 300 -20.99 17.93 0.95
CA VAL A 300 -19.81 17.05 0.86
C VAL A 300 -20.02 16.05 -0.28
N SER A 301 -19.00 15.91 -1.13
CA SER A 301 -18.89 14.88 -2.15
C SER A 301 -17.50 14.24 -2.08
N LEU A 302 -17.40 13.03 -1.53
CA LEU A 302 -16.13 12.32 -1.37
C LEU A 302 -15.98 11.24 -2.43
N ALA A 303 -14.89 11.29 -3.18
CA ALA A 303 -14.39 10.09 -3.83
C ALA A 303 -13.81 9.18 -2.74
N THR A 304 -14.28 7.94 -2.64
CA THR A 304 -13.90 7.00 -1.57
C THR A 304 -12.48 6.43 -1.71
N THR A 305 -11.73 6.84 -2.73
CA THR A 305 -10.31 6.47 -2.94
C THR A 305 -9.42 7.70 -3.09
N TRP A 306 -8.10 7.50 -3.28
CA TRP A 306 -6.99 8.49 -3.26
C TRP A 306 -7.06 9.65 -4.28
N MET A 307 -8.24 9.94 -4.82
CA MET A 307 -8.46 11.00 -5.77
C MET A 307 -8.59 12.36 -5.10
N VAL A 308 -7.89 13.33 -5.66
CA VAL A 308 -7.71 14.61 -5.02
C VAL A 308 -8.63 15.67 -5.67
N TYR A 309 -9.84 15.77 -5.11
CA TYR A 309 -10.79 16.88 -5.30
C TYR A 309 -10.84 17.74 -4.05
N GLU A 310 -11.42 18.93 -4.10
CA GLU A 310 -11.43 19.86 -2.96
C GLU A 310 -12.00 19.24 -1.67
N ASN A 311 -13.15 18.54 -1.73
CA ASN A 311 -13.72 17.87 -0.56
C ASN A 311 -12.86 16.70 -0.07
N THR A 312 -12.38 15.84 -0.97
CA THR A 312 -11.47 14.74 -0.59
C THR A 312 -10.15 15.27 -0.02
N THR A 313 -9.64 16.41 -0.52
CA THR A 313 -8.44 17.08 0.00
C THR A 313 -8.67 17.64 1.39
N SER A 314 -9.81 18.31 1.60
CA SER A 314 -10.20 18.82 2.91
C SER A 314 -10.32 17.68 3.93
N PHE A 315 -10.86 16.55 3.48
CA PHE A 315 -10.93 15.34 4.28
C PHE A 315 -9.55 14.76 4.58
N ILE A 316 -8.65 14.63 3.58
CA ILE A 316 -7.27 14.17 3.76
C ILE A 316 -6.51 15.07 4.76
N GLU A 317 -6.60 16.38 4.61
CA GLU A 317 -6.00 17.34 5.54
C GLU A 317 -6.56 17.16 6.94
N TRP A 318 -7.89 17.08 7.10
CA TRP A 318 -8.52 16.86 8.39
C TRP A 318 -8.07 15.54 9.03
N VAL A 319 -7.98 14.45 8.27
CA VAL A 319 -7.52 13.13 8.74
C VAL A 319 -6.10 13.19 9.27
N ILE A 320 -5.22 13.94 8.60
CA ILE A 320 -3.83 14.17 9.01
C ILE A 320 -3.80 15.04 10.28
N ASP A 321 -4.43 16.21 10.23
CA ASP A 321 -4.33 17.22 11.29
C ASP A 321 -4.99 16.78 12.59
N SER A 322 -6.14 16.10 12.51
CA SER A 322 -6.81 15.50 13.67
C SER A 322 -6.00 14.37 14.31
N GLY A 323 -4.99 13.83 13.62
CA GLY A 323 -4.28 12.63 14.05
C GLY A 323 -5.09 11.35 13.90
N THR A 324 -6.24 11.38 13.21
CA THR A 324 -7.10 10.20 13.01
C THR A 324 -6.30 9.05 12.38
N VAL A 325 -5.51 9.34 11.33
CA VAL A 325 -4.65 8.33 10.68
C VAL A 325 -3.62 7.68 11.60
N THR A 326 -3.16 8.41 12.62
CA THR A 326 -2.19 7.89 13.60
C THR A 326 -2.86 7.16 14.77
N SER A 327 -4.03 7.62 15.18
CA SER A 327 -4.76 7.09 16.35
C SER A 327 -5.59 5.85 16.02
N ARG A 328 -6.07 5.74 14.79
CA ARG A 328 -6.90 4.64 14.28
C ARG A 328 -6.35 4.08 12.96
N PRO A 329 -5.10 3.61 12.94
CA PRO A 329 -4.54 2.96 11.75
C PRO A 329 -5.29 1.66 11.38
N ASP A 330 -6.09 1.13 12.31
CA ASP A 330 -6.98 -0.02 12.12
C ASP A 330 -8.26 0.31 11.33
N LEU A 331 -8.69 1.57 11.32
CA LEU A 331 -9.87 2.02 10.59
C LEU A 331 -9.44 2.55 9.23
N ALA A 332 -9.90 1.86 8.19
CA ALA A 332 -9.45 2.06 6.83
C ALA A 332 -9.67 3.49 6.32
N LEU A 333 -8.57 4.17 6.04
CA LEU A 333 -8.36 4.81 4.75
C LEU A 333 -7.07 4.37 4.08
N THR A 334 -6.13 3.76 4.80
CA THR A 334 -4.93 3.13 4.23
C THR A 334 -5.37 1.82 3.53
N TYR A 335 -5.79 1.93 2.26
CA TYR A 335 -6.14 0.80 1.38
C TYR A 335 -5.26 -0.44 1.61
N TYR A 336 -3.96 -0.21 1.86
CA TYR A 336 -3.08 -1.12 2.58
C TYR A 336 -2.34 -0.36 3.68
N PRO A 337 -2.18 -0.92 4.89
CA PRO A 337 -1.14 -0.43 5.80
C PRO A 337 0.23 -0.57 5.10
N SER A 338 1.18 0.33 5.33
CA SER A 338 1.32 1.29 6.42
C SER A 338 0.70 2.68 6.18
N ARG A 339 0.52 3.47 7.25
CA ARG A 339 0.21 4.91 7.15
C ARG A 339 1.21 5.70 6.32
N TYR A 340 2.45 5.22 6.23
CA TYR A 340 3.48 5.84 5.40
C TYR A 340 3.18 5.68 3.90
N ASN A 341 2.48 4.61 3.49
CA ASN A 341 1.96 4.46 2.14
C ASN A 341 0.91 5.56 1.83
N PHE A 342 0.03 5.85 2.79
CA PHE A 342 -0.90 6.98 2.68
C PHE A 342 -0.16 8.32 2.55
N TYR A 343 0.80 8.60 3.44
CA TYR A 343 1.61 9.82 3.35
C TYR A 343 2.33 9.92 2.01
N TRP A 344 2.84 8.81 1.48
CA TRP A 344 3.48 8.79 0.17
C TRP A 344 2.51 9.09 -0.97
N PHE A 345 1.29 8.55 -0.98
CA PHE A 345 0.28 8.90 -2.01
C PHE A 345 -0.08 10.39 -1.99
N VAL A 346 -0.27 10.96 -0.80
CA VAL A 346 -0.56 12.38 -0.63
C VAL A 346 0.64 13.23 -1.08
N ALA A 347 1.85 12.88 -0.66
CA ALA A 347 3.08 13.57 -1.04
C ALA A 347 3.35 13.49 -2.54
N ARG A 348 3.13 12.33 -3.17
CA ARG A 348 3.28 12.13 -4.62
C ARG A 348 2.32 13.03 -5.41
N THR A 349 1.07 13.17 -4.97
CA THR A 349 0.12 14.07 -5.63
C THR A 349 0.59 15.52 -5.56
N ARG A 350 0.99 15.98 -4.38
CA ARG A 350 1.57 17.32 -4.19
C ARG A 350 2.80 17.53 -5.07
N PHE A 351 3.72 16.56 -5.12
CA PHE A 351 4.92 16.58 -5.95
C PHE A 351 4.61 16.73 -7.44
N LEU A 352 3.63 15.98 -7.95
CA LEU A 352 3.19 16.06 -9.34
C LEU A 352 2.65 17.46 -9.68
N ILE A 353 1.85 18.06 -8.78
CA ILE A 353 1.35 19.42 -8.96
C ILE A 353 2.52 20.43 -8.93
N ALA A 354 3.41 20.35 -7.94
CA ALA A 354 4.58 21.23 -7.82
C ALA A 354 5.44 21.22 -9.09
N ASN A 355 5.72 20.03 -9.63
CA ASN A 355 6.53 19.86 -10.84
C ASN A 355 5.85 20.32 -12.12
N ARG A 356 4.51 20.32 -12.15
CA ARG A 356 3.76 20.94 -13.25
C ARG A 356 3.84 22.45 -13.19
N LEU A 357 3.92 23.02 -11.98
CA LEU A 357 4.06 24.46 -11.78
C LEU A 357 5.48 24.96 -12.04
N ALA A 358 6.53 24.16 -11.79
CA ALA A 358 7.92 24.40 -12.21
C ALA A 358 8.40 25.87 -12.09
N GLY A 359 8.19 26.48 -10.92
CA GLY A 359 8.61 27.86 -10.64
C GLY A 359 7.70 28.96 -11.20
N ARG A 360 6.50 28.61 -11.71
CA ARG A 360 5.44 29.55 -12.07
C ARG A 360 4.57 29.87 -10.84
N ALA A 361 3.80 30.95 -10.94
CA ALA A 361 2.75 31.26 -9.95
C ALA A 361 1.81 30.05 -9.75
N LEU A 362 1.13 30.03 -8.59
CA LEU A 362 0.15 29.01 -8.20
C LEU A 362 -0.76 28.59 -9.35
N PRO A 363 -1.28 27.34 -9.35
CA PRO A 363 -2.08 26.81 -10.45
C PRO A 363 -3.12 27.83 -10.93
N PRO A 364 -3.30 28.02 -12.25
CA PRO A 364 -4.29 28.95 -12.79
C PRO A 364 -5.72 28.48 -12.49
N PHE A 365 -5.90 27.21 -12.13
CA PHE A 365 -7.16 26.64 -11.71
C PHE A 365 -7.31 26.74 -10.19
N PRO A 366 -8.34 27.44 -9.67
CA PRO A 366 -8.56 27.62 -8.23
C PRO A 366 -8.57 26.29 -7.45
N SER A 367 -9.21 25.25 -8.00
CA SER A 367 -9.27 23.94 -7.35
C SER A 367 -7.91 23.28 -7.23
N LEU A 368 -7.05 23.37 -8.24
CA LEU A 368 -5.69 22.81 -8.14
C LEU A 368 -4.81 23.60 -7.17
N ARG A 369 -5.03 24.91 -7.05
CA ARG A 369 -4.37 25.74 -6.04
C ARG A 369 -4.80 25.33 -4.64
N PHE A 370 -6.10 25.23 -4.41
CA PHE A 370 -6.67 24.74 -3.16
C PHE A 370 -6.05 23.40 -2.76
N VAL A 371 -6.07 22.44 -3.69
CA VAL A 371 -5.46 21.12 -3.49
C VAL A 371 -4.00 21.24 -3.06
N TYR A 372 -3.20 21.98 -3.83
CA TYR A 372 -1.78 22.12 -3.56
C TYR A 372 -1.50 22.74 -2.19
N GLU A 373 -2.16 23.84 -1.84
CA GLU A 373 -1.92 24.56 -0.60
C GLU A 373 -2.29 23.76 0.64
N HIS A 374 -3.42 23.06 0.61
CA HIS A 374 -3.88 22.21 1.71
C HIS A 374 -2.97 20.99 1.89
N LEU A 375 -2.64 20.28 0.82
CA LEU A 375 -1.70 19.15 0.91
C LEU A 375 -0.31 19.61 1.34
N ASN A 376 0.20 20.70 0.80
CA ASN A 376 1.53 21.22 1.15
C ASN A 376 1.63 21.54 2.65
N ARG A 377 0.59 22.16 3.22
CA ARG A 377 0.53 22.50 4.64
C ARG A 377 0.53 21.26 5.53
N ALA A 378 -0.33 20.29 5.24
CA ALA A 378 -0.42 19.04 6.01
C ALA A 378 0.89 18.24 5.94
N LEU A 379 1.49 18.17 4.76
CA LEU A 379 2.72 17.41 4.52
C LEU A 379 3.95 18.03 5.21
N GLN A 380 4.16 19.34 5.04
CA GLN A 380 5.32 20.04 5.60
C GLN A 380 5.21 20.26 7.12
N SER A 381 4.00 20.17 7.69
CA SER A 381 3.79 20.28 9.13
C SER A 381 3.63 18.90 9.77
N ARG A 382 2.40 18.40 9.89
CA ARG A 382 2.04 17.23 10.68
C ARG A 382 2.69 15.95 10.17
N VAL A 383 2.64 15.67 8.86
CA VAL A 383 3.22 14.44 8.31
C VAL A 383 4.73 14.38 8.51
N THR A 384 5.45 15.48 8.21
CA THR A 384 6.90 15.51 8.44
C THR A 384 7.22 15.33 9.93
N SER A 385 6.47 15.98 10.83
CA SER A 385 6.64 15.80 12.28
C SER A 385 6.38 14.36 12.73
N ASP A 386 5.31 13.74 12.25
CA ASP A 386 4.94 12.36 12.57
C ASP A 386 6.02 11.40 12.09
N ILE A 387 6.51 11.54 10.85
CA ILE A 387 7.60 10.72 10.32
C ILE A 387 8.86 10.91 11.16
N LEU A 388 9.27 12.14 11.48
CA LEU A 388 10.52 12.37 12.22
C LEU A 388 10.47 11.87 13.67
N ALA A 389 9.32 11.99 14.35
CA ALA A 389 9.10 11.40 15.69
C ALA A 389 9.18 9.87 15.67
N GLU A 390 8.84 9.30 14.53
CA GLU A 390 8.89 7.90 14.12
C GLU A 390 10.26 7.22 14.15
N ALA A 391 11.30 8.02 13.96
CA ALA A 391 12.58 7.53 13.49
C ALA A 391 13.30 6.73 14.58
N LYS A 392 13.52 5.45 14.31
CA LYS A 392 14.39 4.60 15.13
C LYS A 392 15.80 4.65 14.55
N THR A 393 16.82 4.72 15.40
CA THR A 393 18.21 4.79 14.96
C THR A 393 18.94 3.46 15.17
N GLU A 394 19.67 3.01 14.15
CA GLU A 394 20.59 1.88 14.25
C GLU A 394 22.04 2.36 14.17
N GLY A 395 22.83 2.05 15.21
CA GLY A 395 24.24 2.43 15.30
C GLY A 395 24.51 3.94 15.25
N GLY A 396 23.51 4.77 15.53
CA GLY A 396 23.58 6.25 15.46
C GLY A 396 23.78 6.81 14.06
N LYS A 397 23.71 5.97 13.00
CA LYS A 397 23.99 6.38 11.61
C LYS A 397 22.81 6.16 10.68
N TRP A 398 21.97 5.17 10.97
CA TRP A 398 20.87 4.79 10.09
C TRP A 398 19.55 5.05 10.79
N ALA A 399 18.55 5.51 10.03
CA ALA A 399 17.18 5.64 10.49
C ALA A 399 16.31 4.57 9.82
N TYR A 400 15.41 3.96 10.58
CA TYR A 400 14.43 3.00 10.08
C TYR A 400 13.08 3.20 10.75
N PHE A 401 12.05 2.64 10.10
CA PHE A 401 10.66 2.72 10.51
C PHE A 401 10.05 1.32 10.46
N ASP A 402 9.38 0.91 11.53
CA ASP A 402 8.51 -0.26 11.57
C ASP A 402 7.07 0.25 11.75
N ASP A 403 6.06 -0.44 11.21
CA ASP A 403 4.67 0.01 11.38
C ASP A 403 3.76 -1.12 11.88
N PHE A 404 3.21 -1.92 10.97
CA PHE A 404 2.09 -2.83 11.26
C PHE A 404 2.47 -4.30 11.20
N LEU A 405 3.46 -4.70 10.39
CA LEU A 405 3.73 -6.12 10.13
C LEU A 405 4.85 -6.66 11.04
N GLY A 406 4.48 -7.62 11.88
CA GLY A 406 5.40 -8.30 12.78
C GLY A 406 5.74 -7.55 14.07
N GLY A 407 5.15 -6.37 14.30
CA GLY A 407 5.33 -5.61 15.55
C GLY A 407 4.47 -6.12 16.73
N ALA A 408 3.41 -6.86 16.44
CA ALA A 408 2.45 -7.40 17.41
C ALA A 408 2.56 -8.94 17.59
N ASP A 409 3.70 -9.53 17.25
CA ASP A 409 3.90 -10.97 17.40
C ASP A 409 4.34 -11.33 18.83
N GLU A 410 4.19 -12.61 19.16
CA GLU A 410 4.51 -13.17 20.46
C GLU A 410 5.44 -14.39 20.32
N THR A 411 6.23 -14.66 21.36
CA THR A 411 6.92 -15.94 21.55
C THR A 411 5.91 -17.03 21.97
N TRP A 412 6.33 -18.30 21.95
CA TRP A 412 5.56 -19.42 22.51
C TRP A 412 5.13 -19.22 23.98
N THR A 413 5.79 -18.31 24.71
CA THR A 413 5.47 -17.96 26.11
C THR A 413 4.59 -16.72 26.25
N GLY A 414 4.07 -16.17 25.14
CA GLY A 414 3.26 -14.95 25.13
C GLY A 414 4.05 -13.64 25.30
N LYS A 415 5.39 -13.70 25.32
CA LYS A 415 6.21 -12.47 25.37
C LYS A 415 6.19 -11.75 24.02
N PRO A 416 6.04 -10.41 23.98
CA PRO A 416 6.13 -9.65 22.73
C PRO A 416 7.44 -9.90 21.99
N LYS A 417 7.35 -10.02 20.66
CA LYS A 417 8.47 -10.18 19.74
C LYS A 417 8.22 -9.31 18.50
N ASN A 418 9.15 -8.41 18.21
CA ASN A 418 9.10 -7.63 16.97
C ASN A 418 9.93 -8.35 15.89
N ASN A 419 9.27 -8.90 14.88
CA ASN A 419 9.91 -9.52 13.72
C ASN A 419 10.25 -8.51 12.60
N ALA A 420 9.79 -7.25 12.72
CA ALA A 420 10.10 -6.13 11.83
C ALA A 420 9.91 -6.45 10.33
N GLU A 421 8.83 -7.15 9.99
CA GLU A 421 8.65 -7.75 8.66
C GLU A 421 8.30 -6.72 7.58
N ASP A 422 7.81 -5.54 7.96
CA ASP A 422 7.55 -4.43 7.04
C ASP A 422 8.65 -3.36 7.02
N ARG A 423 9.72 -3.48 7.82
CA ARG A 423 10.71 -2.40 8.01
C ARG A 423 11.19 -1.79 6.71
N LEU A 424 11.58 -2.61 5.73
CA LEU A 424 12.09 -2.12 4.45
C LEU A 424 11.01 -1.35 3.70
N PHE A 425 9.78 -1.89 3.63
CA PHE A 425 8.66 -1.24 2.96
C PHE A 425 8.30 0.08 3.66
N THR A 426 8.10 0.04 4.98
CA THR A 426 7.74 1.18 5.81
C THR A 426 8.80 2.28 5.73
N THR A 427 10.08 1.91 5.84
CA THR A 427 11.20 2.86 5.69
C THR A 427 11.23 3.48 4.29
N SER A 428 11.02 2.68 3.25
CA SER A 428 10.99 3.18 1.87
C SER A 428 9.83 4.16 1.65
N MET A 429 8.65 3.87 2.20
CA MET A 429 7.49 4.75 2.08
C MET A 429 7.68 6.05 2.86
N ALA A 430 8.22 6.00 4.08
CA ALA A 430 8.54 7.19 4.87
C ALA A 430 9.54 8.11 4.15
N VAL A 431 10.63 7.54 3.62
CA VAL A 431 11.65 8.28 2.86
C VAL A 431 11.06 8.87 1.58
N ASN A 432 10.29 8.09 0.80
CA ASN A 432 9.66 8.60 -0.42
C ASN A 432 8.64 9.71 -0.14
N ALA A 433 7.89 9.62 0.97
CA ALA A 433 6.97 10.69 1.39
C ALA A 433 7.74 11.99 1.69
N LEU A 434 8.87 11.91 2.42
CA LEU A 434 9.72 13.07 2.70
C LEU A 434 10.34 13.66 1.42
N ILE A 435 10.88 12.81 0.54
CA ILE A 435 11.45 13.25 -0.75
C ILE A 435 10.39 13.97 -1.59
N ALA A 436 9.20 13.38 -1.74
CA ALA A 436 8.12 13.98 -2.54
C ALA A 436 7.55 15.27 -1.90
N THR A 437 7.61 15.39 -0.57
CA THR A 437 7.18 16.60 0.15
C THR A 437 8.13 17.77 -0.06
N TRP A 438 9.44 17.51 0.03
CA TRP A 438 10.46 18.55 0.17
C TRP A 438 11.32 18.76 -1.07
N THR A 439 11.02 18.09 -2.18
CA THR A 439 11.78 18.27 -3.43
C THR A 439 10.89 18.67 -4.61
N THR A 440 11.52 19.33 -5.57
CA THR A 440 10.97 19.57 -6.91
C THR A 440 11.96 19.07 -7.96
N GLN A 441 11.46 18.75 -9.15
CA GLN A 441 12.27 18.32 -10.27
C GLN A 441 12.68 19.52 -11.13
N ASP A 442 13.97 19.68 -11.33
CA ASP A 442 14.49 20.46 -12.46
C ASP A 442 14.36 19.63 -13.74
N LYS A 443 13.53 20.12 -14.68
CA LYS A 443 13.25 19.44 -15.95
C LYS A 443 14.47 19.42 -16.89
N ALA A 444 15.36 20.40 -16.79
CA ALA A 444 16.53 20.49 -17.66
C ALA A 444 17.58 19.46 -17.24
N THR A 445 17.88 19.38 -15.95
CA THR A 445 18.90 18.46 -15.41
C THR A 445 18.36 17.08 -15.04
N ARG A 446 17.02 16.93 -14.95
CA ARG A 446 16.34 15.74 -14.40
C ARG A 446 16.83 15.39 -13.00
N ARG A 447 17.17 16.41 -12.22
CA ARG A 447 17.58 16.27 -10.82
C ARG A 447 16.48 16.75 -9.90
N LEU A 448 16.36 16.09 -8.76
CA LEU A 448 15.57 16.59 -7.65
C LEU A 448 16.39 17.65 -6.91
N SER A 449 15.76 18.76 -6.57
CA SER A 449 16.32 19.82 -5.75
C SER A 449 15.43 20.02 -4.54
N TRP A 450 16.05 20.18 -3.37
CA TRP A 450 15.35 20.55 -2.15
C TRP A 450 14.65 21.90 -2.32
N GLU A 451 13.48 22.03 -1.73
CA GLU A 451 12.82 23.31 -1.63
C GLU A 451 13.60 24.27 -0.73
N LYS A 452 13.42 25.56 -0.96
CA LYS A 452 14.09 26.59 -0.17
C LYS A 452 13.79 26.38 1.32
N ASP A 453 14.81 26.56 2.16
CA ASP A 453 14.73 26.46 3.62
C ASP A 453 14.44 25.05 4.19
N THR A 454 14.41 24.00 3.36
CA THR A 454 14.17 22.61 3.80
C THR A 454 15.05 22.20 4.98
N ALA A 455 16.38 22.42 4.90
CA ALA A 455 17.32 22.03 5.96
C ALA A 455 17.04 22.75 7.29
N PHE A 456 16.68 24.03 7.23
CA PHE A 456 16.32 24.82 8.41
C PHE A 456 14.99 24.34 9.03
N LEU A 457 13.99 24.04 8.21
CA LEU A 457 12.68 23.58 8.68
C LEU A 457 12.75 22.18 9.27
N LEU A 458 13.43 21.24 8.60
CA LEU A 458 13.61 19.88 9.09
C LEU A 458 14.41 19.83 10.39
N SER A 459 15.52 20.58 10.49
CA SER A 459 16.31 20.64 11.72
C SER A 459 15.48 21.18 12.88
N ARG A 460 14.72 22.26 12.70
CA ARG A 460 13.84 22.81 13.74
C ARG A 460 12.78 21.81 14.20
N GLN A 461 12.15 21.08 13.26
CA GLN A 461 11.15 20.07 13.59
C GLN A 461 11.77 18.89 14.35
N PHE A 462 12.92 18.39 13.90
CA PHE A 462 13.63 17.29 14.56
C PHE A 462 14.03 17.63 16.01
N HIS A 463 14.60 18.81 16.25
CA HIS A 463 14.94 19.27 17.60
C HIS A 463 13.69 19.48 18.47
N GLY A 464 12.62 20.04 17.92
CA GLY A 464 11.36 20.26 18.64
C GLY A 464 10.62 18.97 19.01
N VAL A 465 10.83 17.89 18.24
CA VAL A 465 10.31 16.55 18.55
C VAL A 465 11.15 15.90 19.64
N HIS A 466 12.49 15.94 19.55
CA HIS A 466 13.35 15.35 20.57
C HIS A 466 13.24 16.04 21.93
N GLN A 467 13.05 17.36 21.98
CA GLN A 467 12.80 18.08 23.24
C GLN A 467 11.49 17.64 23.91
N ARG A 468 10.42 17.39 23.13
CA ARG A 468 9.13 16.91 23.66
C ARG A 468 9.18 15.46 24.17
N HIS A 469 10.07 14.63 23.64
CA HIS A 469 10.28 13.27 24.18
C HIS A 469 11.17 13.25 25.43
N GLN A 470 11.95 14.31 25.69
CA GLN A 470 12.78 14.44 26.89
C GLN A 470 12.06 15.16 28.04
N ASP A 471 10.92 15.81 27.80
CA ASP A 471 10.10 16.45 28.83
C ASP A 471 8.81 15.63 29.09
N PRO A 472 8.72 14.82 30.15
CA PRO A 472 7.58 13.93 30.40
C PRO A 472 6.31 14.66 30.87
N THR A 473 6.31 15.99 30.93
CA THR A 473 5.28 16.75 31.65
C THR A 473 4.01 17.05 30.85
N GLU A 474 3.95 16.73 29.56
CA GLU A 474 2.75 16.91 28.72
C GLU A 474 2.13 15.57 28.25
N ARG A 475 1.61 14.78 29.20
CA ARG A 475 0.46 13.89 28.97
C ARG A 475 -0.58 14.14 30.06
N HIS A 476 -1.85 14.20 29.66
CA HIS A 476 -3.04 14.64 30.43
C HIS A 476 -3.08 14.32 31.95
N PRO A 477 -3.76 15.16 32.76
CA PRO A 477 -3.71 15.11 34.21
C PRO A 477 -4.63 14.03 34.77
N ARG A 478 -4.06 13.15 35.61
CA ARG A 478 -4.63 12.58 36.86
C ARG A 478 -3.73 11.43 37.31
N ASP A 479 -2.79 11.71 38.20
CA ASP A 479 -2.82 11.08 39.53
C ASP A 479 -1.83 11.77 40.47
N HIS A 480 -2.31 12.14 41.66
CA HIS A 480 -1.50 12.76 42.69
C HIS A 480 -0.66 11.68 43.38
N ARG A 481 0.67 11.76 43.28
CA ARG A 481 1.59 11.49 44.40
C ARG A 481 2.99 12.03 44.15
N ARG A 482 3.42 12.91 45.06
CA ARG A 482 4.76 13.47 45.22
C ARG A 482 5.86 12.41 45.16
N LYS A 483 6.96 12.72 44.49
CA LYS A 483 8.31 12.75 45.08
C LYS A 483 9.30 13.50 44.17
N SER A 484 10.06 14.37 44.83
CA SER A 484 11.12 15.26 44.33
C SER A 484 12.44 14.53 44.07
N GLY A 485 13.21 14.99 43.07
CA GLY A 485 14.63 14.66 42.91
C GLY A 485 15.23 15.32 41.67
N ALA A 486 16.10 16.31 41.89
CA ALA A 486 16.79 17.09 40.88
C ALA A 486 17.94 16.31 40.19
N GLY A 487 18.26 16.67 38.94
CA GLY A 487 19.47 16.22 38.24
C GLY A 487 19.65 16.95 36.90
N HIS A 488 20.76 17.66 36.76
CA HIS A 488 21.13 18.55 35.65
C HIS A 488 21.51 17.83 34.33
N VAL A 489 21.12 18.49 33.22
CA VAL A 489 21.88 18.86 31.98
C VAL A 489 23.00 17.94 31.50
N TRP A 490 23.02 17.57 30.20
CA TRP A 490 24.16 17.75 29.26
C TRP A 490 23.68 17.55 27.81
N CYS A 491 23.77 18.62 27.00
CA CYS A 491 23.64 18.59 25.53
C CYS A 491 24.98 18.23 24.88
N GLY A 492 24.95 17.49 23.78
CA GLY A 492 26.09 17.29 22.89
C GLY A 492 25.72 16.53 21.62
N VAL A 493 25.98 17.20 20.48
CA VAL A 493 25.81 16.81 19.05
C VAL A 493 24.48 17.19 18.41
#